data_AF-A0A7X6P2Q9-F1
#
_entry.id   AF-A0A7X6P2Q9-F1
#
_cell.length_a   1.000
_cell.length_b   1.000
_cell.length_c   1.000
_cell.angle_alpha   90.00
_cell.angle_beta   90.00
_cell.angle_gamma   90.00
#
_symmetry.space_group_name_H-M   'P 1'
#
loop_
_entity.id
_entity.type
_entity.pdbx_description
1 polymer ?
#
loop_
_entity_poly.entity_id
_entity_poly.type
_entity_poly.pdbx_seq_one_letter_code
_entity_poly.pdbx_strand_id
1 'polypeptide(L)' 'PFLCTYSDSDPITKGADAVFIAKVPGAAGQPHVTIEGGGHFLQEDCGPQLAGVLVDWMNGLD' A
#
# COMPACT_ATOMS: atom_id res chain seq x y z
N PRO A 1 -9.47 -7.19 -7.11
CA PRO A 1 -8.61 -6.00 -6.87
C PRO A 1 -7.74 -6.22 -5.63
N PHE A 2 -6.44 -5.90 -5.71
CA PHE A 2 -5.48 -6.04 -4.61
C PHE A 2 -4.48 -4.88 -4.65
N LEU A 3 -4.43 -4.07 -3.59
CA LEU A 3 -3.58 -2.89 -3.52
C LEU A 3 -2.48 -3.10 -2.46
N CYS A 4 -1.23 -2.76 -2.81
CA CYS A 4 -0.12 -2.66 -1.87
C CYS A 4 0.11 -1.19 -1.52
N THR A 5 0.14 -0.89 -0.21
CA THR A 5 0.33 0.45 0.37
C THR A 5 1.39 0.43 1.48
N TYR A 6 2.55 -0.17 1.18
CA TYR A 6 3.66 -0.30 2.14
C TYR A 6 4.28 1.05 2.48
N SER A 7 4.96 1.15 3.61
CA SER A 7 5.69 2.36 4.00
C SER A 7 7.18 2.29 3.64
N ASP A 8 7.86 3.44 3.59
CA ASP A 8 9.28 3.54 3.21
C ASP A 8 10.26 3.22 4.36
N SER A 9 9.78 3.25 5.61
CA SER A 9 10.60 3.17 6.81
C SER A 9 10.33 1.92 7.67
N ASP A 10 9.76 0.86 7.09
CA ASP A 10 9.63 -0.46 7.72
C ASP A 10 10.69 -1.47 7.20
N PRO A 11 11.82 -1.67 7.90
CA PRO A 11 12.84 -2.64 7.50
C PRO A 11 12.37 -4.09 7.59
N ILE A 12 11.33 -4.41 8.38
CA ILE A 12 10.84 -5.78 8.56
C ILE A 12 10.16 -6.27 7.29
N THR A 13 9.37 -5.40 6.65
CA THR A 13 8.56 -5.78 5.48
C THR A 13 9.02 -5.14 4.16
N LYS A 14 10.13 -4.40 4.18
CA LYS A 14 10.73 -3.75 3.00
C LYS A 14 10.86 -4.71 1.81
N GLY A 15 10.24 -4.33 0.69
CA GLY A 15 10.29 -5.09 -0.57
C GLY A 15 9.35 -6.30 -0.64
N ALA A 16 8.53 -6.55 0.38
CA ALA A 16 7.55 -7.64 0.35
C ALA A 16 6.40 -7.37 -0.64
N ASP A 17 6.10 -6.09 -0.91
CA ASP A 17 5.15 -5.65 -1.93
C ASP A 17 5.42 -6.29 -3.30
N ALA A 18 6.68 -6.31 -3.75
CA ALA A 18 7.06 -6.90 -5.04
C ALA A 18 6.63 -8.37 -5.18
N VAL A 19 6.65 -9.14 -4.10
CA VAL A 19 6.22 -10.55 -4.11
C VAL A 19 4.70 -10.65 -4.32
N PHE A 20 3.91 -9.79 -3.68
CA PHE A 20 2.46 -9.77 -3.83
C PHE A 20 2.06 -9.29 -5.23
N ILE A 21 2.69 -8.22 -5.71
CA ILE A 21 2.45 -7.67 -7.06
C ILE A 21 2.71 -8.73 -8.14
N ALA A 22 3.79 -9.51 -7.99
CA ALA A 22 4.15 -10.54 -8.96
C ALA A 22 3.24 -11.80 -8.90
N LYS A 23 2.66 -12.13 -7.74
CA LYS A 23 2.01 -13.42 -7.52
C LYS A 23 0.49 -13.36 -7.41
N VAL A 24 -0.08 -12.23 -7.03
CA VAL A 24 -1.54 -12.09 -6.84
C VAL A 24 -2.14 -11.52 -8.12
N PRO A 25 -2.98 -12.26 -8.87
CA PRO A 25 -3.52 -11.78 -10.15
C PRO A 25 -4.28 -10.46 -10.02
N GLY A 26 -4.98 -10.25 -8.90
CA GLY A 26 -5.73 -9.02 -8.64
C GLY A 26 -4.87 -7.78 -8.37
N ALA A 27 -3.56 -7.93 -8.21
CA ALA A 27 -2.62 -6.82 -8.02
C ALA A 27 -2.14 -6.23 -9.35
N ALA A 28 -2.17 -7.00 -10.45
CA ALA A 28 -1.71 -6.54 -11.75
C ALA A 28 -2.45 -5.26 -12.19
N GLY A 29 -1.69 -4.22 -12.52
CA GLY A 29 -2.22 -2.94 -13.01
C GLY A 29 -2.91 -2.07 -11.95
N GLN A 30 -2.86 -2.43 -10.67
CA GLN A 30 -3.40 -1.60 -9.59
C GLN A 30 -2.44 -0.44 -9.26
N PRO A 31 -2.95 0.72 -8.80
CA PRO A 31 -2.14 1.90 -8.52
C PRO A 31 -1.41 1.80 -7.17
N HIS A 32 -0.50 0.82 -7.03
CA HIS A 32 0.30 0.63 -5.82
C HIS A 32 1.07 1.90 -5.45
N VAL A 33 1.21 2.16 -4.14
CA VAL A 33 1.89 3.34 -3.63
C VAL A 33 2.74 3.01 -2.41
N THR A 34 3.86 3.69 -2.27
CA THR A 34 4.65 3.69 -1.02
C THR A 34 4.24 4.91 -0.20
N ILE A 35 3.87 4.69 1.07
CA ILE A 35 3.55 5.76 2.02
C ILE A 35 4.86 6.27 2.64
N GLU A 36 5.23 7.51 2.30
CA GLU A 36 6.45 8.15 2.81
C GLU A 36 6.29 8.56 4.28
N GLY A 37 7.35 8.35 5.08
CA GLY A 37 7.41 8.79 6.48
C GLY A 37 6.76 7.85 7.50
N GLY A 38 6.22 6.71 7.06
CA GLY A 38 5.63 5.69 7.94
C GLY A 38 6.60 4.58 8.31
N GLY A 39 6.59 4.14 9.57
CA GLY A 39 7.31 2.96 10.04
C GLY A 39 6.52 1.66 9.86
N HIS A 40 6.83 0.66 10.70
CA HIS A 40 6.12 -0.63 10.72
C HIS A 40 4.65 -0.49 11.13
N PHE A 41 4.37 0.42 12.07
CA PHE A 41 3.01 0.77 12.50
C PHE A 41 2.49 1.95 11.68
N LEU A 42 2.49 1.81 10.35
CA LEU A 42 2.16 2.88 9.41
C LEU A 42 0.80 3.58 9.66
N GLN A 43 -0.13 2.91 10.35
CA GLN A 43 -1.43 3.49 10.68
C GLN A 43 -1.31 4.57 11.76
N GLU A 44 -0.36 4.42 12.69
CA GLU A 44 -0.08 5.39 13.75
C GLU A 44 0.69 6.60 13.17
N ASP A 45 1.66 6.36 12.30
CA ASP A 45 2.49 7.41 11.72
C ASP A 45 1.77 8.20 10.62
N CYS A 46 1.04 7.50 9.75
CA CYS A 46 0.49 8.04 8.50
C CYS A 46 -1.00 7.69 8.29
N GLY A 47 -1.76 7.46 9.36
CA GLY A 47 -3.16 7.01 9.31
C GLY A 47 -4.05 7.78 8.33
N PRO A 48 -4.15 9.12 8.40
CA PRO A 48 -4.96 9.90 7.47
C PRO A 48 -4.54 9.77 5.99
N GLN A 49 -3.24 9.68 5.72
CA GLN A 49 -2.72 9.50 4.35
C GLN A 49 -3.05 8.11 3.82
N LEU A 50 -2.82 7.07 4.63
CA LEU A 50 -3.21 5.70 4.28
C LEU A 50 -4.71 5.61 4.01
N ALA A 51 -5.54 6.18 4.88
CA ALA A 51 -6.99 6.20 4.71
C ALA A 51 -7.42 6.90 3.41
N GLY A 52 -6.81 8.06 3.09
CA GLY A 52 -7.07 8.77 1.84
C GLY A 52 -6.80 7.91 0.61
N VAL A 53 -5.63 7.26 0.54
CA VAL A 53 -5.28 6.33 -0.55
C VAL A 53 -6.31 5.21 -0.69
N LEU A 54 -6.74 4.60 0.42
CA LEU A 54 -7.70 3.50 0.39
C LEU A 54 -9.08 3.96 -0.09
N VAL A 55 -9.56 5.12 0.38
CA VAL A 55 -10.85 5.69 -0.02
C VAL A 55 -10.85 6.08 -1.50
N ASP A 56 -9.80 6.75 -1.97
CA ASP A 56 -9.66 7.13 -3.37
C ASP A 56 -9.63 5.89 -4.28
N TRP A 57 -8.91 4.85 -3.86
CA TRP A 57 -8.88 3.59 -4.59
C TRP A 57 -10.25 2.93 -4.64
N MET A 58 -10.95 2.81 -3.50
CA MET A 58 -12.29 2.21 -3.45
C MET A 58 -13.33 2.95 -4.31
N ASN A 59 -13.25 4.29 -4.36
CA ASN A 59 -14.16 5.10 -5.17
C ASN A 59 -13.87 5.02 -6.68
N GLY A 60 -12.66 4.60 -7.08
CA GLY A 60 -12.28 4.39 -8.49
C GLY A 60 -12.44 2.94 -8.98
N LEU A 61 -12.93 2.02 -8.13
CA LEU A 61 -13.32 0.68 -8.52
C LEU A 61 -14.77 0.72 -9.03
N ASP A 62 -14.96 0.99 -10.33
CA ASP A 62 -16.26 0.83 -11.01
C ASP A 62 -16.76 -0.64 -10.95
#